data_AF-A0A495XBP8-F1
#
_entry.id   AF-A0A495XBP8-F1
#
_cell.length_a   1.000
_cell.length_b   1.000
_cell.length_c   1.000
_cell.angle_alpha   90.00
_cell.angle_beta   90.00
_cell.angle_gamma   90.00
#
_symmetry.space_group_name_H-M   'P 1'
#
loop_
_entity.id
_entity.type
_entity.pdbx_description
1 polymer ?
#
loop_
_entity_poly.entity_id
_entity_poly.type
_entity_poly.pdbx_seq_one_letter_code
_entity_poly.pdbx_strand_id
1 'polypeptide(L)'
;MGEEWTRRCLVRADRRAVGFIGLALLSFAVLWLVSVWIGSKWVFVLIPLCIEFAVPGLRHFVCRRKVRRLAEDYSWHPVSVSFVPGRSRIGRQAYLETEGSDRTFLRLPEMPERAREDVRRTGKLWLAGPDDRGRTAVLTPETPFVTLGRVVIR
;
A
#
# COMPACT_ATOMS: atom_id res chain seq x y z
N MET A 1 6.88 14.03 12.85
CA MET A 1 5.98 14.26 11.70
C MET A 1 4.63 14.76 12.22
N GLY A 2 4.03 15.80 11.64
CA GLY A 2 2.76 16.34 12.13
C GLY A 2 1.55 15.45 11.80
N GLU A 3 0.55 15.41 12.69
CA GLU A 3 -0.72 14.69 12.50
C GLU A 3 -1.39 15.01 11.15
N GLU A 4 -1.22 16.25 10.69
CA GLU A 4 -1.77 16.72 9.43
C GLU A 4 -1.21 15.97 8.21
N TRP A 5 0.09 15.64 8.21
CA TRP A 5 0.70 14.87 7.12
C TRP A 5 0.20 13.43 7.09
N THR A 6 0.13 12.79 8.27
CA THR A 6 -0.43 11.45 8.42
C THR A 6 -1.87 11.41 7.91
N ARG A 7 -2.68 12.42 8.27
CA ARG A 7 -4.05 12.58 7.78
C ARG A 7 -4.10 12.74 6.26
N ARG A 8 -3.26 13.58 5.67
CA ARG A 8 -3.17 13.75 4.21
C ARG A 8 -2.82 12.44 3.49
N CYS A 9 -1.87 11.68 4.02
CA CYS A 9 -1.47 10.39 3.46
C CYS A 9 -2.60 9.37 3.53
N LEU A 10 -3.29 9.27 4.66
CA LEU A 10 -4.46 8.40 4.85
C LEU A 10 -5.60 8.79 3.89
N VAL A 11 -5.94 10.07 3.78
CA VAL A 11 -7.00 10.54 2.88
C VAL A 11 -6.67 10.23 1.42
N ARG A 12 -5.41 10.40 1.00
CA ARG A 12 -5.01 10.09 -0.37
C ARG A 12 -5.02 8.60 -0.65
N ALA A 13 -4.63 7.78 0.32
CA ALA A 13 -4.74 6.32 0.22
C ALA A 13 -6.22 5.87 0.17
N ASP A 14 -7.09 6.46 1.00
CA ASP A 14 -8.54 6.22 0.98
C ASP A 14 -9.15 6.58 -0.39
N ARG A 15 -8.84 7.76 -0.95
CA ARG A 15 -9.32 8.16 -2.29
C ARG A 15 -8.87 7.18 -3.38
N ARG A 16 -7.62 6.72 -3.33
CA ARG A 16 -7.11 5.72 -4.29
C ARG A 16 -7.84 4.39 -4.15
N ALA A 17 -8.06 3.92 -2.93
CA ALA A 17 -8.78 2.69 -2.66
C ALA A 17 -10.24 2.75 -3.15
N VAL A 18 -10.93 3.87 -2.90
CA VAL A 18 -12.28 4.13 -3.43
C VAL A 18 -12.28 4.13 -4.95
N GLY A 19 -11.27 4.73 -5.59
CA GLY A 19 -11.14 4.71 -7.05
C GLY A 19 -11.06 3.29 -7.64
N PHE A 20 -10.27 2.41 -7.02
CA PHE A 20 -10.17 1.00 -7.44
C PHE A 20 -11.49 0.23 -7.28
N ILE A 21 -12.18 0.44 -6.15
CA ILE A 21 -13.50 -0.18 -5.92
C ILE A 21 -14.54 0.37 -6.90
N GLY A 22 -14.54 1.69 -7.12
CA GLY A 22 -15.44 2.33 -8.08
C GLY A 22 -15.23 1.81 -9.50
N LEU A 23 -13.97 1.64 -9.92
CA LEU A 23 -13.64 1.04 -11.21
C LEU A 23 -14.17 -0.40 -11.32
N ALA A 24 -13.96 -1.22 -10.28
CA ALA A 24 -14.45 -2.59 -10.26
C ALA A 24 -15.99 -2.67 -10.36
N LEU A 25 -16.71 -1.83 -9.62
CA LEU A 25 -18.17 -1.75 -9.66
C LEU A 25 -18.67 -1.24 -11.02
N LEU A 26 -18.01 -0.25 -11.59
CA LEU A 26 -18.34 0.26 -12.92
C LEU A 26 -18.14 -0.82 -13.99
N SER A 27 -17.01 -1.53 -13.96
CA SER A 27 -16.75 -2.66 -14.87
C SER A 27 -17.82 -3.75 -14.71
N PHE A 28 -18.20 -4.09 -13.47
CA PHE A 28 -19.25 -5.07 -13.23
C PHE A 28 -20.61 -4.61 -13.77
N ALA A 29 -20.97 -3.34 -13.58
CA ALA A 29 -22.21 -2.76 -14.12
C ALA A 29 -22.22 -2.79 -15.66
N VAL A 30 -21.08 -2.50 -16.30
CA VAL A 30 -20.94 -2.61 -17.76
C VAL A 30 -21.12 -4.07 -18.23
N LEU A 31 -20.49 -5.04 -17.56
CA LEU A 31 -20.68 -6.46 -17.87
C LEU A 31 -22.15 -6.89 -17.72
N TRP A 32 -22.82 -6.42 -16.68
CA TRP A 32 -24.24 -6.67 -16.46
C TRP A 32 -25.09 -6.12 -17.61
N LEU A 33 -24.90 -4.85 -17.98
CA LEU A 33 -25.61 -4.22 -19.10
C LEU A 33 -25.40 -4.96 -20.43
N VAL A 34 -24.15 -5.36 -20.71
CA VAL A 34 -23.81 -6.14 -21.91
C VAL A 34 -24.49 -7.52 -21.88
N SER A 35 -24.52 -8.18 -20.72
CA SER A 35 -25.21 -9.47 -20.55
C SER A 35 -26.71 -9.36 -20.84
N VAL A 36 -27.37 -8.31 -20.36
CA VAL A 36 -28.79 -8.05 -20.65
C VAL A 36 -29.00 -7.74 -22.13
N TRP A 37 -28.12 -6.94 -22.75
CA TRP A 37 -28.25 -6.55 -24.16
C TRP A 37 -28.07 -7.71 -25.14
N ILE A 38 -27.10 -8.61 -24.88
CA ILE A 38 -26.80 -9.77 -25.73
C ILE A 38 -27.67 -10.99 -25.35
N GLY A 39 -28.30 -10.96 -24.17
CA GLY A 39 -29.04 -12.11 -23.62
C GLY A 39 -28.13 -13.28 -23.21
N SER A 40 -26.82 -13.06 -23.09
CA SER A 40 -25.83 -14.10 -22.79
C SER A 40 -25.22 -13.92 -21.41
N LYS A 41 -25.24 -14.98 -20.61
CA LYS A 41 -24.58 -15.03 -19.29
C LYS A 41 -23.08 -15.30 -19.37
N TRP A 42 -22.56 -15.66 -20.55
CA TRP A 42 -21.12 -15.94 -20.73
C TRP A 42 -20.23 -14.73 -20.44
N VAL A 43 -20.77 -13.52 -20.52
CA VAL A 43 -20.08 -12.26 -20.18
C VAL A 43 -19.55 -12.26 -18.74
N PHE A 44 -20.19 -13.00 -17.82
CA PHE A 44 -19.74 -13.14 -16.44
C PHE A 44 -18.45 -13.95 -16.26
N VAL A 45 -17.92 -14.58 -17.31
CA VAL A 45 -16.56 -15.14 -17.29
C VAL A 45 -15.49 -14.07 -17.01
N LEU A 46 -15.83 -12.80 -17.19
CA LEU A 46 -14.98 -11.64 -16.90
C LEU A 46 -15.08 -11.14 -15.45
N ILE A 47 -15.91 -11.75 -14.58
CA ILE A 47 -15.97 -11.39 -13.15
C ILE A 47 -14.59 -11.38 -12.46
N PRO A 48 -13.70 -12.37 -12.69
CA PRO A 48 -12.36 -12.35 -12.09
C PRO A 48 -11.59 -11.06 -12.39
N LEU A 49 -11.76 -10.48 -13.59
CA LEU A 49 -11.14 -9.20 -13.95
C LEU A 49 -11.65 -8.04 -13.08
N CYS A 50 -12.96 -8.00 -12.79
CA CYS A 50 -13.52 -7.00 -11.88
C CYS A 50 -12.98 -7.16 -10.45
N ILE A 51 -12.81 -8.41 -9.99
CA ILE A 51 -12.24 -8.69 -8.67
C ILE A 51 -10.80 -8.20 -8.59
N GLU A 52 -9.97 -8.46 -9.61
CA GLU A 52 -8.58 -7.97 -9.68
C GLU A 52 -8.50 -6.44 -9.59
N PHE A 53 -9.44 -5.71 -10.18
CA PHE A 53 -9.51 -4.25 -10.01
C PHE A 53 -9.83 -3.83 -8.56
N ALA A 54 -10.64 -4.62 -7.83
CA ALA A 54 -11.01 -4.33 -6.45
C ALA A 54 -9.91 -4.68 -5.43
N VAL A 55 -9.03 -5.64 -5.74
CA VAL A 55 -8.02 -6.17 -4.81
C VAL A 55 -7.20 -5.08 -4.10
N PRO A 56 -6.62 -4.06 -4.79
CA PRO A 56 -5.84 -3.02 -4.12
C PRO A 56 -6.68 -2.20 -3.13
N GLY A 57 -7.93 -1.90 -3.48
CA GLY A 57 -8.85 -1.14 -2.63
C GLY A 57 -9.26 -1.94 -1.40
N LEU A 58 -9.66 -3.21 -1.59
CA LEU A 58 -10.02 -4.12 -0.49
C LEU A 58 -8.85 -4.31 0.49
N ARG A 59 -7.65 -4.54 -0.04
CA ARG A 59 -6.43 -4.69 0.77
C ARG A 59 -6.17 -3.45 1.62
N HIS A 60 -6.33 -2.26 1.05
CA HIS A 60 -6.18 -1.00 1.79
C HIS A 60 -7.18 -0.94 2.95
N PHE A 61 -8.47 -1.17 2.73
CA PHE A 61 -9.48 -1.09 3.79
C PHE A 61 -9.26 -2.11 4.91
N VAL A 62 -8.82 -3.33 4.57
CA VAL A 62 -8.46 -4.37 5.55
C VAL A 62 -7.25 -3.95 6.40
N CYS A 63 -6.24 -3.32 5.79
CA CYS A 63 -5.04 -2.88 6.48
C CYS A 63 -5.20 -1.52 7.19
N ARG A 64 -6.14 -0.68 6.77
CA ARG A 64 -6.34 0.70 7.26
C ARG A 64 -6.50 0.77 8.77
N ARG A 65 -7.29 -0.12 9.36
CA ARG A 65 -7.48 -0.18 10.82
C ARG A 65 -6.17 -0.47 11.55
N LYS A 66 -5.31 -1.31 10.98
CA LYS A 66 -4.00 -1.67 11.56
C LYS A 66 -3.02 -0.50 11.45
N VAL A 67 -2.98 0.17 10.30
CA VAL A 67 -2.14 1.36 10.09
C VAL A 67 -2.52 2.47 11.06
N ARG A 68 -3.83 2.73 11.24
CA ARG A 68 -4.32 3.73 12.20
C ARG A 68 -3.93 3.39 13.64
N ARG A 69 -4.18 2.15 14.09
CA ARG A 69 -3.76 1.71 15.43
C ARG A 69 -2.27 1.90 15.65
N LEU A 70 -1.42 1.45 14.72
CA LEU A 70 0.03 1.63 14.83
C LEU A 70 0.44 3.11 14.89
N ALA A 71 -0.24 3.99 14.16
CA ALA A 71 0.02 5.42 14.18
C ALA A 71 -0.50 6.13 15.44
N GLU A 72 -1.48 5.53 16.13
CA GLU A 72 -2.05 6.00 17.40
C GLU A 72 -1.21 5.47 18.59
N ASP A 73 -0.74 4.22 18.52
CA ASP A 73 -0.01 3.53 19.58
C ASP A 73 1.50 3.89 19.62
N TYR A 74 2.10 4.25 18.47
CA TYR A 74 3.52 4.54 18.35
C TYR A 74 3.77 5.90 17.71
N SER A 75 4.80 6.61 18.20
CA SER A 75 5.25 7.85 17.59
C SER A 75 5.96 7.60 16.26
N TRP A 76 5.75 8.50 15.30
CA TRP A 76 6.45 8.46 14.02
C TRP A 76 7.93 8.81 14.21
N HIS A 77 8.81 7.91 13.83
CA HIS A 77 10.26 8.13 13.84
C HIS A 77 10.87 7.97 12.43
N PRO A 78 11.87 8.81 12.07
CA PRO A 78 12.52 8.72 10.78
C PRO A 78 13.53 7.57 10.79
N VAL A 79 13.55 6.81 9.70
CA VAL A 79 14.45 5.68 9.50
C VAL A 79 15.09 5.81 8.14
N SER A 80 16.41 5.79 8.13
CA SER A 80 17.18 5.71 6.89
C SER A 80 17.04 4.31 6.30
N VAL A 81 16.77 4.25 5.00
CA VAL A 81 16.54 3.01 4.29
C VAL A 81 17.20 3.03 2.91
N SER A 82 17.64 1.86 2.46
CA SER A 82 18.12 1.64 1.10
C SER A 82 17.33 0.51 0.44
N PHE A 83 17.24 0.53 -0.89
CA PHE A 83 16.60 -0.56 -1.63
C PHE A 83 17.53 -1.76 -1.73
N VAL A 84 17.07 -2.94 -1.31
CA VAL A 84 17.87 -4.17 -1.39
C VAL A 84 18.17 -4.51 -2.85
N PRO A 85 19.44 -4.59 -3.27
CA PRO A 85 19.82 -4.92 -4.64
C PRO A 85 19.30 -6.33 -5.02
N GLY A 86 18.79 -6.48 -6.24
CA GLY A 86 18.20 -7.74 -6.73
C GLY A 86 16.79 -8.08 -6.20
N ARG A 87 16.30 -7.44 -5.13
CA ARG A 87 14.91 -7.62 -4.62
C ARG A 87 14.02 -6.38 -4.76
N SER A 88 14.60 -5.23 -5.10
CA SER A 88 13.91 -3.95 -5.23
C SER A 88 12.90 -3.87 -6.39
N ARG A 89 13.00 -4.76 -7.39
CA ARG A 89 12.15 -4.76 -8.61
C ARG A 89 11.10 -5.88 -8.67
N ILE A 90 10.86 -6.63 -7.59
CA ILE A 90 9.85 -7.72 -7.59
C ILE A 90 8.44 -7.12 -7.57
N GLY A 91 7.94 -6.73 -8.74
CA GLY A 91 6.62 -6.14 -8.95
C GLY A 91 6.40 -4.88 -8.10
N ARG A 92 5.20 -4.75 -7.53
CA ARG A 92 4.84 -3.63 -6.65
C ARG A 92 5.41 -3.74 -5.24
N GLN A 93 5.96 -4.89 -4.83
CA GLN A 93 6.54 -5.08 -3.50
C GLN A 93 7.88 -4.35 -3.40
N ALA A 94 8.19 -3.80 -2.23
CA ALA A 94 9.49 -3.20 -1.96
C ALA A 94 10.14 -3.90 -0.77
N TYR A 95 11.43 -4.19 -0.92
CA TYR A 95 12.29 -4.66 0.16
C TYR A 95 13.33 -3.59 0.41
N LEU A 96 13.33 -3.09 1.62
CA LEU A 96 14.20 -2.04 2.08
C LEU A 96 15.05 -2.57 3.22
N GLU A 97 16.30 -2.14 3.26
CA GLU A 97 17.22 -2.40 4.35
C GLU A 97 17.32 -1.15 5.20
N THR A 98 17.28 -1.31 6.52
CA THR A 98 17.40 -0.19 7.46
C THR A 98 18.86 0.10 7.75
N GLU A 99 19.28 1.36 7.63
CA GLU A 99 20.65 1.78 7.91
C GLU A 99 21.01 1.49 9.38
N GLY A 100 22.20 0.90 9.61
CA GLY A 100 22.66 0.50 10.94
C GLY A 100 22.30 -0.92 11.37
N SER A 101 21.63 -1.71 10.52
CA SER A 101 21.43 -3.14 10.76
C SER A 101 21.40 -3.94 9.45
N ASP A 102 22.48 -4.66 9.15
CA ASP A 102 22.63 -5.55 7.98
C ASP A 102 21.64 -6.74 7.98
N ARG A 103 20.78 -6.84 9.01
CA ARG A 103 19.84 -7.95 9.22
C ARG A 103 18.39 -7.50 9.32
N THR A 104 18.11 -6.19 9.33
CA THR A 104 16.75 -5.67 9.48
C THR A 104 16.19 -5.25 8.13
N PHE A 105 15.27 -6.05 7.61
CA PHE A 105 14.58 -5.76 6.35
C PHE A 105 13.16 -5.25 6.61
N LEU A 106 12.81 -4.15 5.95
CA LEU A 106 11.45 -3.65 5.86
C LEU A 106 10.81 -4.15 4.56
N ARG A 107 9.86 -5.07 4.70
CA ARG A 107 9.04 -5.57 3.60
C ARG A 107 7.78 -4.74 3.46
N LEU A 108 7.63 -4.08 2.31
CA LEU A 108 6.42 -3.37 1.94
C LEU A 108 5.61 -4.18 0.91
N PRO A 109 4.33 -4.43 1.20
CA PRO A 109 3.44 -5.19 0.33
C PRO A 109 3.17 -4.54 -1.02
N GLU A 110 3.28 -3.22 -1.07
CA GLU A 110 3.03 -2.39 -2.23
C GLU A 110 3.72 -1.05 -2.03
N MET A 111 4.43 -0.56 -3.05
CA MET A 111 5.01 0.77 -3.08
C MET A 111 5.00 1.29 -4.53
N PRO A 112 4.22 2.35 -4.84
CA PRO A 112 4.14 2.90 -6.19
C PRO A 112 5.45 3.60 -6.60
N GLU A 113 5.74 3.67 -7.89
CA GLU A 113 7.04 4.19 -8.38
C GLU A 113 7.34 5.61 -7.88
N ARG A 114 6.35 6.51 -7.82
CA ARG A 114 6.54 7.86 -7.25
C ARG A 114 7.04 7.84 -5.80
N ALA A 115 6.52 6.92 -4.98
CA ALA A 115 7.00 6.76 -3.60
C ALA A 115 8.38 6.12 -3.57
N ARG A 116 8.70 5.23 -4.53
CA ARG A 116 10.04 4.65 -4.66
C ARG A 116 11.07 5.68 -5.06
N GLU A 117 10.75 6.56 -6.01
CA GLU A 117 11.58 7.70 -6.40
C GLU A 117 11.84 8.62 -5.21
N ASP A 118 10.81 8.91 -4.41
CA ASP A 118 10.95 9.69 -3.18
C ASP A 118 11.93 9.03 -2.20
N VAL A 119 11.81 7.73 -1.97
CA VAL A 119 12.75 6.99 -1.09
C VAL A 119 14.14 6.89 -1.70
N ARG A 120 14.28 6.70 -3.02
CA ARG A 120 15.59 6.70 -3.68
C ARG A 120 16.30 8.06 -3.55
N ARG A 121 15.54 9.15 -3.61
CA ARG A 121 16.06 10.51 -3.49
C ARG A 121 16.38 10.88 -2.04
N THR A 122 15.50 10.56 -1.11
CA THR A 122 15.62 10.99 0.29
C THR A 122 16.38 10.00 1.17
N GLY A 123 16.42 8.72 0.78
CA GLY A 123 16.94 7.62 1.58
C GLY A 123 16.18 7.41 2.90
N LYS A 124 14.97 7.96 3.03
CA LYS A 124 14.26 8.05 4.32
C LYS A 124 12.81 7.59 4.24
N LEU A 125 12.37 6.97 5.32
CA LEU A 125 10.98 6.67 5.60
C LEU A 125 10.64 7.05 7.04
N TRP A 126 9.34 7.22 7.30
CA TRP A 126 8.83 7.36 8.65
C TRP A 126 8.11 6.08 9.05
N LEU A 127 8.45 5.55 10.21
CA LEU A 127 7.85 4.33 10.77
C LEU A 127 7.07 4.65 12.04
N ALA A 128 5.96 3.94 12.25
CA ALA A 128 5.27 3.86 13.54
C ALA A 128 5.06 2.37 13.88
N GLY A 129 5.60 1.96 15.03
CA GLY A 129 5.89 0.57 15.38
C GLY A 129 7.41 0.30 15.33
N PRO A 130 7.84 -0.95 15.17
CA PRO A 130 7.04 -2.16 14.94
C PRO A 130 6.27 -2.64 16.18
N ASP A 131 5.16 -3.36 15.98
CA ASP A 131 4.50 -4.13 17.04
C ASP A 131 5.18 -5.49 17.31
N ASP A 132 4.68 -6.23 18.30
CA ASP A 132 5.19 -7.56 18.69
C ASP A 132 5.18 -8.60 17.54
N ARG A 133 4.44 -8.35 16.47
CA ARG A 133 4.37 -9.22 15.27
C ARG A 133 5.28 -8.72 14.13
N GLY A 134 6.06 -7.67 14.39
CA GLY A 134 6.92 -7.00 13.43
C GLY A 134 6.16 -6.11 12.45
N ARG A 135 4.89 -5.74 12.69
CA ARG A 135 4.12 -4.90 11.77
C ARG A 135 4.41 -3.43 12.07
N THR A 136 4.60 -2.62 11.03
CA THR A 136 4.86 -1.18 11.16
C THR A 136 4.00 -0.41 10.17
N ALA A 137 3.51 0.75 10.56
CA ALA A 137 2.99 1.71 9.60
C ALA A 137 4.17 2.44 8.95
N VAL A 138 4.05 2.76 7.67
CA VAL A 138 5.13 3.35 6.88
C VAL A 138 4.59 4.54 6.11
N LEU A 139 5.28 5.68 6.22
CA LEU A 139 5.01 6.91 5.51
C LEU A 139 6.24 7.37 4.75
N THR A 140 6.03 7.95 3.57
CA THR A 140 7.07 8.70 2.87
C THR A 140 7.09 10.17 3.34
N PRO A 141 8.27 10.81 3.36
CA PRO A 141 8.42 12.17 3.85
C PRO A 141 7.80 13.23 2.94
N GLU A 142 7.90 13.07 1.61
CA GLU A 142 7.49 14.12 0.66
C GLU A 142 6.34 13.69 -0.24
N THR A 143 6.26 12.40 -0.56
CA THR A 143 5.13 11.86 -1.32
C THR A 143 4.01 11.43 -0.37
N PRO A 144 2.74 11.80 -0.59
CA PRO A 144 1.63 11.33 0.22
C PRO A 144 1.35 9.85 -0.08
N PHE A 145 1.91 8.97 0.74
CA PHE A 145 1.78 7.52 0.65
C PHE A 145 1.92 6.92 2.05
N VAL A 146 0.99 6.01 2.38
CA VAL A 146 0.97 5.26 3.64
C VAL A 146 0.68 3.80 3.36
N THR A 147 1.37 2.90 4.04
CA THR A 147 1.12 1.46 3.94
C THR A 147 1.45 0.73 5.22
N LEU A 148 0.98 -0.52 5.32
CA LEU A 148 1.39 -1.45 6.36
C LEU A 148 2.64 -2.20 5.90
N GLY A 149 3.77 -1.98 6.54
CA GLY A 149 5.00 -2.73 6.36
C GLY A 149 5.16 -3.85 7.38
N ARG A 150 6.16 -4.69 7.15
CA ARG A 150 6.62 -5.68 8.12
C ARG A 150 8.14 -5.64 8.23
N VAL A 151 8.62 -5.46 9.45
CA VAL A 151 10.03 -5.63 9.82
C VAL A 151 10.31 -7.14 9.92
N VAL A 152 11.35 -7.57 9.24
CA VAL A 152 11.83 -8.96 9.21
C VAL A 152 13.30 -8.92 9.63
N ILE A 153 13.60 -9.54 10.76
CA ILE A 153 14.98 -9.69 11.26
C ILE A 153 15.49 -11.03 10.74
N ARG A 154 16.69 -11.04 10.15
CA ARG A 154 17.37 -12.25 9.70
C ARG A 154 18.43 -12.72 10.68
#